data_AF-A0A7X7YTJ1-F1
#
_entry.id   AF-A0A7X7YTJ1-F1
#
_cell.length_a   1.000
_cell.length_b   1.000
_cell.length_c   1.000
_cell.angle_alpha   90.00
_cell.angle_beta   90.00
_cell.angle_gamma   90.00
#
_symmetry.space_group_name_H-M   'P 1'
#
loop_
_entity.id
_entity.type
_entity.pdbx_description
1 polymer ?
#
loop_
_entity_poly.entity_id
_entity_poly.type
_entity_poly.pdbx_seq_one_letter_code
_entity_poly.pdbx_strand_id
1 'polypeptide(L)'
;IVSKTIKGGGRVLLPAFSLGRTQEVLRALDECRKKGLIPDDVEFYISEGLTRTITNVYENEKIYIPHYNVLKNGHMTPPKSVYIASSGFFTKESPAGVFAENIKNDENSTIVFTSSYAYETVDGGNKWFKDNKCEIRVIDFSAHSDREGIKQLCKRIKPKYLLPVHGDLKSINDIENSGLADSVIAFRSAGEEVIFYKDYNEVKSVIPSRDDSYIVTVGASLYNYNNKHTEITENIKDENDAKKRSAELNTILSIDNNFNGKLFNLVATDTYESSRSAEIISKYLEDNGAIVVLHKIKFSLKPDDINNSIEMSDLISCLSRLMYRNNNASMIFSGGFKFEVAISYLLSNLYHIDVYYKHEGMDISDSSLILKSIPIKFDYEKYALYLSAIEAILMGEPETSKREFEELPFSLKSLFYKNNDSYFLNNMGSLIYFSLKNKRNELDFSELGYMLADKNYLKKIEINRSSGCIILKDNFRNYKDNIFEMFVSKRFAKLILNIASRSYVRTIRFGRVEENRFPLNDLISLELNEAKNQRLIYTIYYGEKKQKIVINVFPAWVKEVLNIFEIKEGEIVHFNVDK
;
A
#
# COMPACT_ATOMS: atom_id res chain seq x y z
N ILE A 1 -23.15 6.72 31.99
CA ILE A 1 -21.69 6.71 32.25
C ILE A 1 -21.24 8.07 32.76
N VAL A 2 -21.29 9.13 31.94
CA VAL A 2 -20.87 10.49 32.31
C VAL A 2 -21.41 10.94 33.68
N SER A 3 -22.73 10.94 33.88
CA SER A 3 -23.36 11.36 35.15
C SER A 3 -22.83 10.59 36.38
N LYS A 4 -22.55 9.29 36.23
CA LYS A 4 -22.00 8.44 37.31
C LYS A 4 -20.57 8.86 37.65
N THR A 5 -19.72 9.01 36.63
CA THR A 5 -18.30 9.41 36.78
C THR A 5 -18.20 10.79 37.45
N ILE A 6 -19.01 11.75 36.99
CA ILE A 6 -19.01 13.12 37.52
C ILE A 6 -19.51 13.16 38.98
N LYS A 7 -20.56 12.41 39.33
CA LYS A 7 -21.04 12.30 40.73
C LYS A 7 -20.00 11.69 41.67
N GLY A 8 -19.15 10.81 41.16
CA GLY A 8 -17.99 10.28 41.88
C GLY A 8 -16.81 11.25 42.00
N GLY A 9 -16.92 12.48 41.47
CA GLY A 9 -15.85 13.48 41.48
C GLY A 9 -14.76 13.28 40.42
N GLY A 10 -14.94 12.32 39.51
CA GLY A 10 -13.99 12.02 38.46
C GLY A 10 -14.14 12.86 37.20
N ARG A 11 -13.34 12.51 36.20
CA ARG A 11 -13.30 13.13 34.86
C ARG A 11 -13.69 12.11 33.81
N VAL A 12 -14.28 12.59 32.71
CA VAL A 12 -14.59 11.73 31.56
C VAL A 12 -13.74 12.14 30.38
N LEU A 13 -13.01 11.21 29.78
CA LEU A 13 -12.33 11.41 28.50
C LEU A 13 -13.05 10.62 27.40
N LEU A 14 -13.35 11.28 26.28
CA LEU A 14 -13.88 10.69 25.06
C LEU A 14 -12.88 10.91 23.91
N PRO A 15 -12.07 9.88 23.55
CA PRO A 15 -11.28 9.92 22.33
C PRO A 15 -12.20 10.01 21.11
N ALA A 16 -11.97 11.00 20.24
CA ALA A 16 -12.82 11.28 19.09
C ALA A 16 -12.04 11.92 17.94
N PHE A 17 -12.47 11.70 16.70
CA PHE A 17 -11.92 12.44 15.56
C PHE A 17 -12.24 13.92 15.64
N SER A 18 -11.31 14.75 15.16
CA SER A 18 -11.45 16.21 15.11
C SER A 18 -12.66 16.67 14.28
N LEU A 19 -13.01 15.88 13.24
CA LEU A 19 -14.17 16.09 12.37
C LEU A 19 -15.27 15.07 12.65
N GLY A 20 -16.51 15.55 12.72
CA GLY A 20 -17.72 14.73 12.85
C GLY A 20 -17.94 14.29 14.30
N ARG A 21 -17.16 13.31 14.76
CA ARG A 21 -17.42 12.63 16.05
C ARG A 21 -17.39 13.58 17.23
N THR A 22 -16.44 14.51 17.28
CA THR A 22 -16.35 15.49 18.37
C THR A 22 -17.63 16.33 18.46
N GLN A 23 -18.12 16.84 17.33
CA GLN A 23 -19.29 17.71 17.28
C GLN A 23 -20.58 16.93 17.62
N GLU A 24 -20.71 15.69 17.15
CA GLU A 24 -21.86 14.83 17.50
C GLU A 24 -21.89 14.48 18.99
N VAL A 25 -20.74 14.17 19.58
CA VAL A 25 -20.64 13.87 21.02
C VAL A 25 -20.98 15.11 21.85
N LEU A 26 -20.45 16.30 21.49
CA LEU A 26 -20.80 17.56 22.14
C LEU A 26 -22.32 17.76 22.15
N ARG A 27 -22.97 17.60 20.99
CA ARG A 27 -24.42 17.74 20.87
C ARG A 27 -25.18 16.72 21.72
N ALA A 28 -24.76 15.46 21.72
CA ALA A 28 -25.40 14.42 22.53
C ALA A 28 -25.28 14.70 24.03
N LEU A 29 -24.13 15.19 24.49
CA LEU A 29 -23.91 15.58 25.88
C LEU A 29 -24.78 16.78 26.29
N ASP A 30 -24.90 17.78 25.42
CA ASP A 30 -25.74 18.95 25.66
C ASP A 30 -27.24 18.60 25.71
N GLU A 31 -27.71 17.70 24.84
CA GLU A 31 -29.08 17.17 24.93
C GLU A 31 -29.31 16.40 26.23
N CYS A 32 -28.30 15.70 26.73
CA CYS A 32 -28.37 15.06 28.05
C CYS A 32 -28.40 16.10 29.19
N ARG A 33 -27.67 17.21 29.07
CA ARG A 33 -27.71 18.33 30.02
C ARG A 33 -29.09 18.97 30.06
N LYS A 34 -29.67 19.31 28.90
CA LYS A 34 -31.04 19.86 28.79
C LYS A 34 -32.12 18.96 29.40
N LYS A 35 -31.90 17.64 29.39
CA LYS A 35 -32.79 16.64 30.03
C LYS A 35 -32.53 16.45 31.53
N GLY A 36 -31.60 17.20 32.13
CA GLY A 36 -31.23 17.08 33.54
C GLY A 36 -30.43 15.81 33.89
N LEU A 37 -29.91 15.09 32.89
CA LEU A 37 -29.13 13.85 33.10
C LEU A 37 -27.67 14.16 33.46
N ILE A 38 -27.16 15.28 32.95
CA ILE A 38 -25.84 15.85 33.26
C ILE A 38 -26.09 17.18 33.98
N PRO A 39 -25.48 17.43 35.15
CA PRO A 39 -25.61 18.70 35.85
C PRO A 39 -25.13 19.90 35.01
N ASP A 40 -25.74 21.06 35.22
CA ASP A 40 -25.44 22.28 34.46
C ASP A 40 -24.04 22.86 34.78
N ASP A 41 -23.48 22.55 35.95
CA ASP A 41 -22.13 22.97 36.38
C ASP A 41 -20.99 22.14 35.76
N VAL A 42 -21.31 21.14 34.92
CA VAL A 42 -20.31 20.32 34.25
C VAL A 42 -19.79 21.01 33.00
N GLU A 43 -18.49 21.28 32.95
CA GLU A 43 -17.86 21.90 31.79
C GLU A 43 -17.42 20.87 30.72
N PHE A 44 -17.60 21.24 29.45
CA PHE A 44 -17.17 20.45 28.30
C PHE A 44 -15.91 21.06 27.68
N TYR A 45 -14.92 20.22 27.37
CA TYR A 45 -13.66 20.64 26.79
C TYR A 45 -13.39 19.89 25.49
N ILE A 46 -12.88 20.61 24.49
CA ILE A 46 -12.32 20.01 23.28
C ILE A 46 -10.80 20.25 23.22
N SER A 47 -10.07 19.33 22.60
CA SER A 47 -8.64 19.53 22.31
C SER A 47 -8.42 20.72 21.36
N GLU A 48 -7.33 21.47 21.55
CA GLU A 48 -6.88 22.49 20.58
C GLU A 48 -6.46 21.88 19.22
N GLY A 49 -6.03 22.72 18.28
CA GLY A 49 -5.56 22.33 16.97
C GLY A 49 -6.70 22.09 15.99
N LEU A 50 -6.60 21.01 15.22
CA LEU A 50 -7.55 20.70 14.15
C LEU A 50 -9.00 20.60 14.65
N THR A 51 -9.23 20.07 15.86
CA THR A 51 -10.57 19.95 16.44
C THR A 51 -11.24 21.32 16.61
N ARG A 52 -10.52 22.31 17.14
CA ARG A 52 -11.04 23.69 17.28
C ARG A 52 -11.26 24.32 15.90
N THR A 53 -10.28 24.22 15.01
CA THR A 53 -10.39 24.80 13.65
C THR A 53 -11.63 24.28 12.93
N ILE A 54 -11.89 22.98 13.00
CA ILE A 54 -13.07 22.37 12.39
C ILE A 54 -14.35 22.78 13.11
N THR A 55 -14.36 22.81 14.44
CA THR A 55 -15.55 23.21 15.19
C THR A 55 -15.95 24.66 14.88
N ASN A 56 -14.98 25.56 14.72
CA ASN A 56 -15.24 26.94 14.27
C ASN A 56 -15.93 26.99 12.89
N VAL A 57 -15.63 26.04 11.98
CA VAL A 57 -16.33 25.96 10.68
C VAL A 57 -17.81 25.66 10.89
N TYR A 58 -18.16 24.72 11.78
CA TYR A 58 -19.56 24.42 12.10
C TYR A 58 -20.29 25.65 12.66
N GLU A 59 -19.64 26.38 13.57
CA GLU A 59 -20.19 27.62 14.15
C GLU A 59 -20.39 28.71 13.10
N ASN A 60 -19.42 28.90 12.19
CA ASN A 60 -19.51 29.88 11.11
C ASN A 60 -20.64 29.55 10.13
N GLU A 61 -20.86 28.27 9.86
CA GLU A 61 -22.00 27.77 9.06
C GLU A 61 -23.33 27.77 9.84
N LYS A 62 -23.35 28.38 11.04
CA LYS A 62 -24.53 28.50 11.92
C LYS A 62 -25.11 27.15 12.32
N ILE A 63 -24.32 26.07 12.26
CA ILE A 63 -24.70 24.78 12.81
C ILE A 63 -24.56 24.90 14.33
N TYR A 64 -25.64 24.55 15.05
CA TYR A 64 -25.63 24.64 16.51
C TYR A 64 -24.58 23.70 17.10
N ILE A 65 -23.57 24.31 17.74
CA ILE A 65 -22.59 23.64 18.59
C ILE A 65 -22.79 24.14 20.03
N PRO A 66 -22.96 23.24 21.02
CA PRO A 66 -23.07 23.63 22.42
C PRO A 66 -21.84 24.37 22.93
N HIS A 67 -21.98 25.11 24.02
CA HIS A 67 -20.82 25.75 24.66
C HIS A 67 -19.75 24.71 25.04
N TYR A 68 -18.52 25.00 24.67
CA TYR A 68 -17.33 24.22 25.02
C TYR A 68 -16.16 25.15 25.33
N ASN A 69 -15.21 24.64 26.09
CA ASN A 69 -13.92 25.26 26.32
C ASN A 69 -12.85 24.59 25.47
N VAL A 70 -11.79 25.33 25.14
CA VAL A 70 -10.64 24.79 24.41
C VAL A 70 -9.53 24.48 25.40
N LEU A 71 -8.99 23.27 25.32
CA LEU A 71 -7.90 22.85 26.18
C LEU A 71 -6.57 22.83 25.44
N LYS A 72 -5.61 23.60 25.96
CA LYS A 72 -4.25 23.73 25.42
C LYS A 72 -3.31 22.73 26.11
N ASN A 73 -2.45 22.08 25.34
CA ASN A 73 -1.27 21.34 25.83
C ASN A 73 -1.49 20.36 27.01
N GLY A 74 -2.64 19.68 27.08
CA GLY A 74 -2.90 18.66 28.10
C GLY A 74 -3.00 19.18 29.54
N HIS A 75 -3.16 20.50 29.73
CA HIS A 75 -3.36 21.09 31.07
C HIS A 75 -4.64 20.55 31.72
N MET A 76 -4.53 20.05 32.95
CA MET A 76 -5.70 19.58 33.70
C MET A 76 -6.56 20.75 34.18
N THR A 77 -7.84 20.70 33.82
CA THR A 77 -8.89 21.57 34.37
C THR A 77 -9.56 20.91 35.59
N PRO A 78 -10.36 21.65 36.39
CA PRO A 78 -10.92 21.17 37.66
C PRO A 78 -11.63 19.80 37.62
N PRO A 79 -11.85 19.17 38.79
CA PRO A 79 -12.72 17.99 38.91
C PRO A 79 -14.12 18.26 38.32
N LYS A 80 -14.83 17.22 37.87
CA LYS A 80 -16.16 17.28 37.22
C LYS A 80 -16.19 17.83 35.78
N SER A 81 -15.22 17.46 34.96
CA SER A 81 -15.17 17.89 33.56
C SER A 81 -15.26 16.72 32.57
N VAL A 82 -15.81 17.01 31.38
CA VAL A 82 -15.85 16.11 30.24
C VAL A 82 -14.91 16.61 29.16
N TYR A 83 -14.01 15.76 28.70
CA TYR A 83 -12.97 16.05 27.71
C TYR A 83 -13.24 15.25 26.44
N ILE A 84 -13.24 15.92 25.29
CA ILE A 84 -13.34 15.30 23.97
C ILE A 84 -12.07 15.64 23.21
N ALA A 85 -11.24 14.64 22.93
CA ALA A 85 -9.89 14.89 22.42
C ALA A 85 -9.56 13.99 21.23
N SER A 86 -8.83 14.54 20.27
CA SER A 86 -8.23 13.77 19.18
C SER A 86 -6.99 13.03 19.66
N SER A 87 -6.65 11.84 19.16
CA SER A 87 -7.18 11.12 18.00
C SER A 87 -8.32 10.15 18.37
N GLY A 88 -9.25 9.94 17.44
CA GLY A 88 -10.36 8.97 17.60
C GLY A 88 -9.92 7.52 17.69
N PHE A 89 -8.78 7.17 17.06
CA PHE A 89 -8.12 5.86 17.23
C PHE A 89 -7.10 5.84 18.37
N PHE A 90 -7.03 6.91 19.17
CA PHE A 90 -6.21 6.99 20.37
C PHE A 90 -4.73 6.60 20.15
N THR A 91 -3.93 7.53 19.65
CA THR A 91 -2.47 7.38 19.64
C THR A 91 -1.88 8.03 20.89
N LYS A 92 -0.83 7.45 21.47
CA LYS A 92 -0.27 7.90 22.77
C LYS A 92 0.17 9.36 22.74
N GLU A 93 0.74 9.81 21.63
CA GLU A 93 1.24 11.17 21.43
C GLU A 93 0.13 12.15 21.02
N SER A 94 -1.09 11.68 20.74
CA SER A 94 -2.21 12.57 20.46
C SER A 94 -2.73 13.26 21.72
N PRO A 95 -3.48 14.38 21.59
CA PRO A 95 -4.13 15.01 22.73
C PRO A 95 -4.87 14.03 23.66
N ALA A 96 -5.65 13.09 23.11
CA ALA A 96 -6.37 12.06 23.84
C ALA A 96 -5.42 11.17 24.63
N GLY A 97 -4.30 10.74 24.03
CA GLY A 97 -3.28 9.96 24.73
C GLY A 97 -2.64 10.73 25.89
N VAL A 98 -2.32 12.01 25.67
CA VAL A 98 -1.78 12.89 26.72
C VAL A 98 -2.77 13.07 27.89
N PHE A 99 -4.06 13.29 27.59
CA PHE A 99 -5.09 13.37 28.65
C PHE A 99 -5.27 12.05 29.39
N ALA A 100 -5.25 10.95 28.66
CA ALA A 100 -5.44 9.64 29.23
C ALA A 100 -4.30 9.29 30.20
N GLU A 101 -3.05 9.65 29.88
CA GLU A 101 -1.92 9.53 30.80
C GLU A 101 -2.11 10.34 32.10
N ASN A 102 -2.82 11.48 32.05
CA ASN A 102 -3.09 12.30 33.22
C ASN A 102 -4.19 11.74 34.13
N ILE A 103 -5.19 11.04 33.57
CA ILE A 103 -6.34 10.53 34.35
C ILE A 103 -6.25 9.03 34.65
N LYS A 104 -5.28 8.30 34.07
CA LYS A 104 -5.20 6.84 34.19
C LYS A 104 -5.13 6.31 35.63
N ASN A 105 -4.56 7.09 36.56
CA ASN A 105 -4.38 6.70 37.96
C ASN A 105 -5.54 7.14 38.87
N ASP A 106 -6.54 7.83 38.34
CA ASP A 106 -7.72 8.31 39.07
C ASP A 106 -8.86 7.28 38.97
N GLU A 107 -9.12 6.58 40.07
CA GLU A 107 -10.16 5.54 40.19
C GLU A 107 -11.58 6.06 39.97
N ASN A 108 -11.79 7.38 40.13
CA ASN A 108 -13.10 7.99 39.89
C ASN A 108 -13.30 8.40 38.43
N SER A 109 -12.24 8.44 37.63
CA SER A 109 -12.28 8.89 36.23
C SER A 109 -12.62 7.75 35.28
N THR A 110 -13.12 8.11 34.09
CA THR A 110 -13.53 7.15 33.06
C THR A 110 -13.05 7.57 31.68
N ILE A 111 -12.50 6.63 30.91
CA ILE A 111 -12.26 6.79 29.47
C ILE A 111 -13.37 6.06 28.72
N VAL A 112 -14.04 6.76 27.81
CA VAL A 112 -15.17 6.24 27.03
C VAL A 112 -14.79 6.24 25.55
N PHE A 113 -14.48 5.06 25.02
CA PHE A 113 -14.30 4.85 23.60
C PHE A 113 -15.64 4.91 22.88
N THR A 114 -15.70 5.71 21.82
CA THR A 114 -16.91 5.88 20.99
C THR A 114 -16.99 4.86 19.84
N SER A 115 -16.05 3.92 19.79
CA SER A 115 -15.98 2.84 18.80
C SER A 115 -15.26 1.64 19.39
N SER A 116 -15.87 0.46 19.30
CA SER A 116 -15.28 -0.85 19.59
C SER A 116 -14.04 -1.09 18.75
N TYR A 117 -14.10 -0.83 17.45
CA TYR A 117 -12.95 -0.93 16.56
C TYR A 117 -11.78 -0.02 17.00
N ALA A 118 -12.06 1.22 17.42
CA ALA A 118 -11.03 2.11 17.95
C ALA A 118 -10.42 1.55 19.24
N TYR A 119 -11.23 0.99 20.13
CA TYR A 119 -10.77 0.33 21.34
C TYR A 119 -9.88 -0.90 21.00
N GLU A 120 -10.34 -1.78 20.12
CA GLU A 120 -9.62 -2.98 19.68
C GLU A 120 -8.30 -2.66 18.96
N THR A 121 -8.29 -1.61 18.13
CA THR A 121 -7.08 -1.17 17.40
C THR A 121 -5.99 -0.71 18.36
N VAL A 122 -6.37 -0.08 19.47
CA VAL A 122 -5.45 0.32 20.55
C VAL A 122 -5.07 -0.88 21.42
N ASP A 123 -5.99 -1.84 21.56
CA ASP A 123 -5.92 -2.99 22.46
C ASP A 123 -5.61 -4.33 21.77
N GLY A 124 -4.86 -4.35 20.66
CA GLY A 124 -4.42 -5.56 19.95
C GLY A 124 -3.49 -6.51 20.76
N GLY A 125 -3.67 -6.64 22.07
CA GLY A 125 -2.80 -7.37 22.99
C GLY A 125 -2.26 -6.51 24.13
N ASN A 126 -3.14 -5.86 24.91
CA ASN A 126 -3.01 -5.68 26.36
C ASN A 126 -1.67 -5.19 26.96
N LYS A 127 -1.60 -3.88 27.31
CA LYS A 127 -0.97 -3.42 28.58
C LYS A 127 -1.28 -1.98 28.96
N TRP A 128 -1.65 -1.08 28.04
CA TRP A 128 -1.85 0.33 28.40
C TRP A 128 -3.04 0.55 29.34
N PHE A 129 -4.17 -0.16 29.14
CA PHE A 129 -5.34 -0.06 30.02
C PHE A 129 -5.30 -1.01 31.23
N LYS A 130 -4.49 -2.08 31.20
CA LYS A 130 -4.46 -3.10 32.27
C LYS A 130 -3.95 -2.55 33.60
N ASP A 131 -3.01 -1.61 33.55
CA ASP A 131 -2.42 -0.99 34.73
C ASP A 131 -3.15 0.32 35.12
N ASN A 132 -4.21 0.69 34.37
CA ASN A 132 -4.97 1.90 34.64
C ASN A 132 -5.98 1.64 35.75
N LYS A 133 -6.06 2.59 36.67
CA LYS A 133 -7.04 2.63 37.75
C LYS A 133 -8.37 3.23 37.31
N CYS A 134 -8.37 4.07 36.27
CA CYS A 134 -9.59 4.66 35.72
C CYS A 134 -10.47 3.60 35.02
N GLU A 135 -11.78 3.80 35.07
CA GLU A 135 -12.75 2.93 34.40
C GLU A 135 -12.66 3.07 32.88
N ILE A 136 -12.59 1.96 32.13
CA ILE A 136 -12.65 1.97 30.66
C ILE A 136 -14.01 1.47 30.20
N ARG A 137 -14.66 2.24 29.32
CA ARG A 137 -15.95 1.88 28.72
C ARG A 137 -15.89 2.03 27.21
N VAL A 138 -16.64 1.18 26.53
CA VAL A 138 -16.83 1.22 25.09
C VAL A 138 -18.31 1.43 24.83
N ILE A 139 -18.63 2.40 23.99
CA ILE A 139 -19.97 2.66 23.49
C ILE A 139 -19.83 2.82 21.98
N ASP A 140 -20.48 1.94 21.22
CA ASP A 140 -20.52 2.08 19.77
C ASP A 140 -21.43 3.23 19.38
N PHE A 141 -20.81 4.39 19.23
CA PHE A 141 -21.40 5.58 18.66
C PHE A 141 -20.72 5.77 17.32
N SER A 142 -21.05 4.91 16.34
CA SER A 142 -20.48 4.97 14.99
C SER A 142 -21.44 5.72 14.06
N ALA A 143 -20.92 6.43 13.05
CA ALA A 143 -21.72 7.05 12.00
C ALA A 143 -21.89 6.09 10.81
N HIS A 144 -21.47 4.82 10.98
CA HIS A 144 -21.66 3.78 10.00
C HIS A 144 -23.05 3.16 10.17
N SER A 145 -23.61 2.71 9.06
CA SER A 145 -24.81 1.87 9.10
C SER A 145 -24.46 0.52 9.69
N ASP A 146 -25.29 0.03 10.60
CA ASP A 146 -25.20 -1.34 11.08
C ASP A 146 -25.72 -2.33 10.03
N ARG A 147 -25.63 -3.62 10.35
CA ARG A 147 -26.09 -4.68 9.46
C ARG A 147 -27.54 -4.49 9.02
N GLU A 148 -28.42 -4.08 9.94
CA GLU A 148 -29.83 -3.88 9.64
C GLU A 148 -30.06 -2.64 8.78
N GLY A 149 -29.32 -1.55 9.00
CA GLY A 149 -29.33 -0.37 8.16
C GLY A 149 -28.94 -0.68 6.70
N ILE A 150 -27.86 -1.44 6.51
CA ILE A 150 -27.44 -1.91 5.17
C ILE A 150 -28.55 -2.76 4.54
N LYS A 151 -29.10 -3.74 5.28
CA LYS A 151 -30.20 -4.59 4.79
C LYS A 151 -31.44 -3.76 4.41
N GLN A 152 -31.81 -2.77 5.22
CA GLN A 152 -32.95 -1.89 4.94
C GLN A 152 -32.71 -1.05 3.68
N LEU A 153 -31.49 -0.53 3.50
CA LEU A 153 -31.11 0.20 2.29
C LEU A 153 -31.22 -0.69 1.05
N CYS A 154 -30.65 -1.88 1.09
CA CYS A 154 -30.72 -2.86 0.01
C CYS A 154 -32.17 -3.28 -0.29
N LYS A 155 -33.01 -3.50 0.72
CA LYS A 155 -34.45 -3.82 0.53
C LYS A 155 -35.22 -2.69 -0.17
N ARG A 156 -34.86 -1.43 0.09
CA ARG A 156 -35.49 -0.26 -0.54
C ARG A 156 -35.04 -0.06 -1.98
N ILE A 157 -33.74 -0.18 -2.23
CA ILE A 157 -33.14 0.03 -3.55
C ILE A 157 -33.38 -1.18 -4.48
N LYS A 158 -33.41 -2.40 -3.92
CA LYS A 158 -33.42 -3.68 -4.65
C LYS A 158 -32.33 -3.73 -5.73
N PRO A 159 -31.04 -3.63 -5.33
CA PRO A 159 -29.96 -3.58 -6.30
C PRO A 159 -29.81 -4.94 -7.02
N LYS A 160 -29.64 -4.90 -8.35
CA LYS A 160 -29.26 -6.08 -9.15
C LYS A 160 -27.84 -6.55 -8.80
N TYR A 161 -26.93 -5.59 -8.57
CA TYR A 161 -25.55 -5.85 -8.18
C TYR A 161 -25.21 -5.12 -6.88
N LEU A 162 -24.61 -5.82 -5.93
CA LEU A 162 -24.07 -5.25 -4.69
C LEU A 162 -22.57 -5.51 -4.60
N LEU A 163 -21.81 -4.43 -4.39
CA LEU A 163 -20.35 -4.47 -4.32
C LEU A 163 -19.93 -4.02 -2.92
N PRO A 164 -19.81 -4.93 -1.94
CA PRO A 164 -19.33 -4.58 -0.61
C PRO A 164 -17.86 -4.14 -0.67
N VAL A 165 -17.59 -2.95 -0.19
CA VAL A 165 -16.24 -2.38 -0.02
C VAL A 165 -16.06 -1.92 1.41
N HIS A 166 -14.80 -1.69 1.82
CA HIS A 166 -14.46 -1.09 3.11
C HIS A 166 -15.01 -1.88 4.33
N GLY A 167 -14.66 -3.16 4.40
CA GLY A 167 -14.93 -4.04 5.55
C GLY A 167 -13.89 -5.15 5.64
N ASP A 168 -13.80 -5.81 6.79
CA ASP A 168 -12.98 -7.02 6.90
C ASP A 168 -13.58 -8.17 6.07
N LEU A 169 -12.78 -9.19 5.78
CA LEU A 169 -13.21 -10.33 4.96
C LEU A 169 -14.45 -11.04 5.53
N LYS A 170 -14.57 -11.08 6.86
CA LYS A 170 -15.70 -11.70 7.54
C LYS A 170 -17.00 -10.93 7.25
N SER A 171 -16.97 -9.61 7.36
CA SER A 171 -18.10 -8.71 7.11
C SER A 171 -18.51 -8.74 5.64
N ILE A 172 -17.53 -8.78 4.73
CA ILE A 172 -17.78 -8.93 3.29
C ILE A 172 -18.46 -10.28 3.00
N ASN A 173 -17.95 -11.38 3.57
CA ASN A 173 -18.57 -12.72 3.44
C ASN A 173 -19.99 -12.75 3.99
N ASP A 174 -20.25 -12.07 5.10
CA ASP A 174 -21.58 -12.01 5.70
C ASP A 174 -22.58 -11.27 4.81
N ILE A 175 -22.14 -10.22 4.08
CA ILE A 175 -22.97 -9.49 3.10
C ILE A 175 -23.19 -10.35 1.85
N GLU A 176 -22.16 -11.04 1.35
CA GLU A 176 -22.29 -11.93 0.20
C GLU A 176 -23.31 -13.04 0.45
N ASN A 177 -23.28 -13.66 1.63
CA ASN A 177 -24.20 -14.73 2.01
C ASN A 177 -25.59 -14.22 2.46
N SER A 178 -25.84 -12.90 2.44
CA SER A 178 -27.06 -12.32 2.98
C SER A 178 -28.26 -12.30 2.03
N GLY A 179 -28.04 -12.57 0.73
CA GLY A 179 -29.09 -12.51 -0.28
C GLY A 179 -29.70 -11.11 -0.46
N LEU A 180 -28.90 -10.06 -0.24
CA LEU A 180 -29.35 -8.67 -0.30
C LEU A 180 -29.47 -8.08 -1.72
N ALA A 181 -28.95 -8.79 -2.72
CA ALA A 181 -28.99 -8.45 -4.13
C ALA A 181 -29.07 -9.72 -4.96
N ASP A 182 -29.45 -9.60 -6.23
CA ASP A 182 -29.46 -10.72 -7.17
C ASP A 182 -28.04 -11.28 -7.38
N SER A 183 -27.05 -10.39 -7.42
CA SER A 183 -25.63 -10.71 -7.49
C SER A 183 -24.84 -9.87 -6.51
N VAL A 184 -24.04 -10.53 -5.66
CA VAL A 184 -23.08 -9.86 -4.77
C VAL A 184 -21.68 -10.16 -5.28
N ILE A 185 -20.90 -9.13 -5.56
CA ILE A 185 -19.54 -9.25 -6.07
C ILE A 185 -18.58 -8.84 -4.95
N ALA A 186 -18.06 -9.83 -4.24
CA ALA A 186 -17.17 -9.64 -3.10
C ALA A 186 -15.70 -9.63 -3.55
N PHE A 187 -15.06 -8.47 -3.49
CA PHE A 187 -13.63 -8.35 -3.72
C PHE A 187 -12.83 -8.93 -2.54
N ARG A 188 -11.83 -9.78 -2.81
CA ARG A 188 -11.00 -10.42 -1.78
C ARG A 188 -9.65 -9.74 -1.61
N SER A 189 -9.16 -9.12 -2.67
CA SER A 189 -7.88 -8.44 -2.70
C SER A 189 -7.98 -7.09 -3.39
N ALA A 190 -7.16 -6.15 -2.92
CA ALA A 190 -7.03 -4.86 -3.59
C ALA A 190 -6.42 -5.07 -4.99
N GLY A 191 -7.13 -4.60 -6.01
CA GLY A 191 -6.70 -4.72 -7.42
C GLY A 191 -7.55 -5.67 -8.25
N GLU A 192 -8.44 -6.45 -7.65
CA GLU A 192 -9.48 -7.18 -8.38
C GLU A 192 -10.40 -6.22 -9.15
N GLU A 193 -10.87 -6.68 -10.31
CA GLU A 193 -11.68 -5.90 -11.23
C GLU A 193 -12.92 -6.70 -11.65
N VAL A 194 -14.02 -5.98 -11.80
CA VAL A 194 -15.25 -6.51 -12.40
C VAL A 194 -15.68 -5.55 -13.48
N ILE A 195 -15.99 -6.08 -14.65
CA ILE A 195 -16.40 -5.29 -15.81
C ILE A 195 -17.91 -5.37 -15.91
N PHE A 196 -18.56 -4.23 -15.81
CA PHE A 196 -19.97 -4.10 -16.14
C PHE A 196 -20.12 -3.70 -17.60
N TYR A 197 -20.88 -4.47 -18.35
CA TYR A 197 -21.15 -4.20 -19.75
C TYR A 197 -22.65 -4.31 -20.02
N LYS A 198 -23.10 -3.67 -21.09
CA LYS A 198 -24.51 -3.67 -21.49
C LYS A 198 -24.69 -4.67 -22.62
N ASP A 199 -25.48 -5.71 -22.39
CA ASP A 199 -25.92 -6.66 -23.40
C ASP A 199 -27.38 -6.34 -23.75
N TYR A 200 -27.59 -5.74 -24.92
CA TYR A 200 -28.85 -5.11 -25.33
C TYR A 200 -29.37 -4.08 -24.31
N ASN A 201 -30.33 -4.47 -23.47
CA ASN A 201 -30.97 -3.65 -22.45
C ASN A 201 -30.65 -4.13 -21.02
N GLU A 202 -29.82 -5.16 -20.87
CA GLU A 202 -29.42 -5.69 -19.57
C GLU A 202 -27.98 -5.34 -19.24
N VAL A 203 -27.74 -4.85 -18.02
CA VAL A 203 -26.39 -4.76 -17.48
C VAL A 203 -25.98 -6.16 -16.99
N LYS A 204 -24.87 -6.65 -17.53
CA LYS A 204 -24.17 -7.88 -17.16
C LYS A 204 -22.83 -7.54 -16.51
N SER A 205 -22.28 -8.47 -15.74
CA SER A 205 -20.95 -8.34 -15.13
C SER A 205 -20.10 -9.54 -15.48
N VAL A 206 -18.83 -9.32 -15.79
CA VAL A 206 -17.83 -10.39 -15.92
C VAL A 206 -16.68 -10.12 -14.97
N ILE A 207 -16.25 -11.16 -14.27
CA ILE A 207 -14.96 -11.17 -13.57
C ILE A 207 -13.99 -11.80 -14.56
N PRO A 208 -12.94 -11.08 -15.00
CA PRO A 208 -11.96 -11.62 -15.95
C PRO A 208 -11.43 -12.97 -15.48
N SER A 209 -11.64 -14.01 -16.29
CA SER A 209 -11.13 -15.36 -16.03
C SER A 209 -9.79 -15.57 -16.76
N ARG A 210 -9.02 -16.57 -16.31
CA ARG A 210 -7.62 -16.77 -16.69
C ARG A 210 -7.37 -17.09 -18.16
N ASP A 211 -8.30 -17.76 -18.86
CA ASP A 211 -8.03 -18.37 -20.18
C ASP A 211 -8.72 -17.66 -21.36
N ASP A 212 -9.54 -16.63 -21.08
CA ASP A 212 -10.38 -15.95 -22.08
C ASP A 212 -10.14 -14.43 -22.14
N SER A 213 -8.95 -13.95 -21.73
CA SER A 213 -8.60 -12.53 -21.69
C SER A 213 -7.44 -12.20 -22.64
N TYR A 214 -7.62 -11.16 -23.45
CA TYR A 214 -6.62 -10.66 -24.39
C TYR A 214 -6.32 -9.19 -24.14
N ILE A 215 -5.08 -8.79 -24.34
CA ILE A 215 -4.65 -7.38 -24.36
C ILE A 215 -4.16 -7.09 -25.78
N VAL A 216 -4.75 -6.07 -26.43
CA VAL A 216 -4.47 -5.75 -27.83
C VAL A 216 -4.09 -4.29 -27.94
N THR A 217 -2.89 -3.98 -28.42
CA THR A 217 -2.53 -2.60 -28.79
C THR A 217 -3.12 -2.29 -30.17
N VAL A 218 -3.84 -1.18 -30.29
CA VAL A 218 -4.50 -0.80 -31.55
C VAL A 218 -3.74 0.31 -32.25
N GLY A 219 -3.27 0.01 -33.47
CA GLY A 219 -2.58 0.97 -34.31
C GLY A 219 -3.53 1.69 -35.27
N ALA A 220 -2.98 2.12 -36.41
CA ALA A 220 -3.71 2.74 -37.52
C ALA A 220 -3.88 1.78 -38.71
N SER A 221 -3.97 0.46 -38.47
CA SER A 221 -3.97 -0.57 -39.52
C SER A 221 -5.17 -0.44 -40.49
N LEU A 222 -6.31 0.05 -40.00
CA LEU A 222 -7.52 0.31 -40.79
C LEU A 222 -7.39 1.56 -41.69
N TYR A 223 -6.24 2.23 -41.66
CA TYR A 223 -5.94 3.44 -42.42
C TYR A 223 -5.13 3.12 -43.68
N ASN A 224 -5.67 3.43 -44.85
CA ASN A 224 -4.99 3.16 -46.13
C ASN A 224 -4.22 4.40 -46.62
N TYR A 225 -2.90 4.44 -46.40
CA TYR A 225 -2.05 5.58 -46.80
C TYR A 225 -1.84 5.70 -48.33
N ASN A 226 -2.27 4.72 -49.13
CA ASN A 226 -1.95 4.65 -50.56
C ASN A 226 -2.87 5.44 -51.49
N ASN A 227 -4.00 5.99 -51.01
CA ASN A 227 -4.86 6.86 -51.80
C ASN A 227 -4.75 8.30 -51.30
N LYS A 228 -4.69 9.27 -52.21
CA LYS A 228 -4.65 10.72 -51.93
C LYS A 228 -5.85 11.27 -51.14
N HIS A 229 -6.75 10.40 -50.69
CA HIS A 229 -7.80 10.66 -49.73
C HIS A 229 -7.66 9.69 -48.56
N THR A 230 -7.41 10.27 -47.39
CA THR A 230 -7.35 9.62 -46.09
C THR A 230 -8.75 9.27 -45.60
N GLU A 231 -9.27 8.11 -45.97
CA GLU A 231 -10.57 7.61 -45.52
C GLU A 231 -10.40 6.39 -44.60
N ILE A 232 -11.03 6.43 -43.43
CA ILE A 232 -11.15 5.29 -42.51
C ILE A 232 -12.34 4.46 -42.98
N THR A 233 -12.14 3.15 -43.16
CA THR A 233 -13.26 2.25 -43.48
C THR A 233 -14.08 2.00 -42.22
N GLU A 234 -15.33 2.47 -42.19
CA GLU A 234 -16.18 2.36 -40.99
C GLU A 234 -16.89 1.00 -40.83
N ASN A 235 -17.06 0.22 -41.91
CA ASN A 235 -17.83 -1.02 -41.90
C ASN A 235 -16.99 -2.21 -42.36
N ILE A 236 -16.86 -3.21 -41.49
CA ILE A 236 -16.28 -4.53 -41.76
C ILE A 236 -17.42 -5.49 -42.09
N LYS A 237 -17.39 -6.10 -43.29
CA LYS A 237 -18.54 -6.87 -43.79
C LYS A 237 -18.57 -8.32 -43.30
N ASP A 238 -17.40 -8.96 -43.29
CA ASP A 238 -17.25 -10.38 -42.99
C ASP A 238 -15.82 -10.68 -42.49
N GLU A 239 -15.57 -11.94 -42.12
CA GLU A 239 -14.29 -12.40 -41.59
C GLU A 239 -13.12 -12.17 -42.56
N ASN A 240 -13.32 -12.36 -43.86
CA ASN A 240 -12.27 -12.17 -44.86
C ASN A 240 -11.93 -10.68 -45.04
N ASP A 241 -12.96 -9.83 -45.02
CA ASP A 241 -12.82 -8.37 -45.04
C ASP A 241 -12.08 -7.87 -43.79
N ALA A 242 -12.39 -8.45 -42.62
CA ALA A 242 -11.72 -8.16 -41.35
C ALA A 242 -10.22 -8.49 -41.41
N LYS A 243 -9.88 -9.73 -41.81
CA LYS A 243 -8.49 -10.21 -41.94
C LYS A 243 -7.66 -9.40 -42.94
N LYS A 244 -8.29 -8.86 -43.98
CA LYS A 244 -7.60 -8.09 -45.01
C LYS A 244 -7.35 -6.63 -44.61
N ARG A 245 -8.24 -6.02 -43.83
CA ARG A 245 -8.21 -4.58 -43.55
C ARG A 245 -7.60 -4.21 -42.20
N SER A 246 -7.70 -5.08 -41.21
CA SER A 246 -7.11 -4.85 -39.89
C SER A 246 -6.12 -5.96 -39.59
N ALA A 247 -4.89 -5.55 -39.34
CA ALA A 247 -3.85 -6.46 -38.92
C ALA A 247 -4.16 -7.05 -37.53
N GLU A 248 -4.80 -6.28 -36.64
CA GLU A 248 -5.35 -6.75 -35.37
C GLU A 248 -6.39 -7.84 -35.54
N LEU A 249 -7.42 -7.61 -36.33
CA LEU A 249 -8.44 -8.63 -36.58
C LEU A 249 -7.88 -9.84 -37.32
N ASN A 250 -6.91 -9.65 -38.22
CA ASN A 250 -6.21 -10.76 -38.87
C ASN A 250 -5.53 -11.67 -37.84
N THR A 251 -4.87 -11.09 -36.86
CA THR A 251 -4.17 -11.83 -35.81
C THR A 251 -5.16 -12.49 -34.85
N ILE A 252 -6.17 -11.74 -34.37
CA ILE A 252 -7.22 -12.25 -33.49
C ILE A 252 -7.94 -13.46 -34.12
N LEU A 253 -8.41 -13.32 -35.38
CA LEU A 253 -9.10 -14.37 -36.13
C LEU A 253 -8.18 -15.50 -36.63
N SER A 254 -6.87 -15.42 -36.36
CA SER A 254 -5.95 -16.53 -36.55
C SER A 254 -5.71 -17.30 -35.24
N ILE A 255 -6.05 -16.72 -34.10
CA ILE A 255 -5.92 -17.33 -32.77
C ILE A 255 -7.22 -18.07 -32.43
N ASP A 256 -8.37 -17.40 -32.56
CA ASP A 256 -9.69 -17.97 -32.32
C ASP A 256 -10.75 -17.25 -33.17
N ASN A 257 -11.82 -17.97 -33.51
CA ASN A 257 -12.96 -17.47 -34.27
C ASN A 257 -14.24 -17.43 -33.41
N ASN A 258 -14.22 -17.95 -32.18
CA ASN A 258 -15.32 -17.88 -31.23
C ASN A 258 -14.99 -16.92 -30.09
N PHE A 259 -15.65 -15.75 -30.06
CA PHE A 259 -15.37 -14.72 -29.06
C PHE A 259 -16.36 -14.69 -27.89
N ASN A 260 -17.34 -15.60 -27.86
CA ASN A 260 -18.40 -15.57 -26.86
C ASN A 260 -17.84 -15.64 -25.43
N GLY A 261 -18.07 -14.57 -24.66
CA GLY A 261 -17.63 -14.46 -23.27
C GLY A 261 -16.15 -14.12 -23.09
N LYS A 262 -15.39 -13.94 -24.18
CA LYS A 262 -13.98 -13.56 -24.14
C LYS A 262 -13.82 -12.06 -23.96
N LEU A 263 -12.85 -11.67 -23.13
CA LEU A 263 -12.52 -10.29 -22.82
C LEU A 263 -11.37 -9.79 -23.71
N PHE A 264 -11.58 -8.67 -24.40
CA PHE A 264 -10.55 -7.97 -25.14
C PHE A 264 -10.32 -6.58 -24.54
N ASN A 265 -9.13 -6.37 -23.98
CA ASN A 265 -8.65 -5.07 -23.53
C ASN A 265 -7.94 -4.39 -24.70
N LEU A 266 -8.65 -3.53 -25.42
CA LEU A 266 -8.06 -2.74 -26.51
C LEU A 266 -7.37 -1.51 -25.93
N VAL A 267 -6.08 -1.35 -26.21
CA VAL A 267 -5.27 -0.21 -25.77
C VAL A 267 -4.98 0.66 -26.98
N ALA A 268 -5.63 1.82 -27.05
CA ALA A 268 -5.55 2.76 -28.15
C ALA A 268 -4.98 4.09 -27.69
N THR A 269 -4.29 4.78 -28.59
CA THR A 269 -3.87 6.16 -28.34
C THR A 269 -5.00 7.14 -28.65
N ASP A 270 -4.94 8.34 -28.08
CA ASP A 270 -5.90 9.42 -28.34
C ASP A 270 -5.74 10.09 -29.71
N THR A 271 -4.81 9.60 -30.53
CA THR A 271 -4.75 9.94 -31.96
C THR A 271 -6.05 9.54 -32.65
N TYR A 272 -6.50 10.35 -33.59
CA TYR A 272 -7.77 10.12 -34.29
C TYR A 272 -7.79 8.74 -34.96
N GLU A 273 -6.68 8.36 -35.59
CA GLU A 273 -6.50 7.12 -36.34
C GLU A 273 -6.57 5.89 -35.44
N SER A 274 -5.84 5.88 -34.32
CA SER A 274 -5.83 4.76 -33.37
C SER A 274 -7.17 4.65 -32.63
N SER A 275 -7.70 5.76 -32.14
CA SER A 275 -8.99 5.79 -31.45
C SER A 275 -10.13 5.31 -32.35
N ARG A 276 -10.17 5.76 -33.61
CA ARG A 276 -11.22 5.34 -34.55
C ARG A 276 -11.08 3.88 -34.96
N SER A 277 -9.85 3.41 -35.19
CA SER A 277 -9.59 2.00 -35.48
C SER A 277 -10.05 1.11 -34.32
N ALA A 278 -9.78 1.53 -33.09
CA ALA A 278 -10.17 0.79 -31.89
C ALA A 278 -11.70 0.73 -31.71
N GLU A 279 -12.43 1.79 -32.06
CA GLU A 279 -13.90 1.77 -32.05
C GLU A 279 -14.47 0.77 -33.06
N ILE A 280 -13.93 0.73 -34.28
CA ILE A 280 -14.36 -0.20 -35.33
C ILE A 280 -14.06 -1.65 -34.95
N ILE A 281 -12.85 -1.91 -34.43
CA ILE A 281 -12.44 -3.23 -33.94
C ILE A 281 -13.31 -3.65 -32.74
N SER A 282 -13.58 -2.74 -31.79
CA SER A 282 -14.46 -2.99 -30.65
C SER A 282 -15.82 -3.45 -31.14
N LYS A 283 -16.43 -2.68 -32.05
CA LYS A 283 -17.74 -2.99 -32.62
C LYS A 283 -17.77 -4.37 -33.28
N TYR A 284 -16.76 -4.70 -34.10
CA TYR A 284 -16.69 -6.02 -34.75
C TYR A 284 -16.61 -7.16 -33.72
N LEU A 285 -15.78 -7.02 -32.70
CA LEU A 285 -15.63 -8.04 -31.66
C LEU A 285 -16.93 -8.20 -30.83
N GLU A 286 -17.55 -7.08 -30.43
CA GLU A 286 -18.83 -7.06 -29.71
C GLU A 286 -19.97 -7.69 -30.53
N ASP A 287 -20.08 -7.33 -31.82
CA ASP A 287 -21.08 -7.89 -32.75
C ASP A 287 -20.91 -9.43 -32.91
N ASN A 288 -19.72 -9.97 -32.59
CA ASN A 288 -19.39 -11.40 -32.59
C ASN A 288 -19.32 -12.03 -31.17
N GLY A 289 -19.87 -11.38 -30.15
CA GLY A 289 -20.06 -11.94 -28.81
C GLY A 289 -18.92 -11.71 -27.81
N ALA A 290 -17.91 -10.93 -28.17
CA ALA A 290 -16.83 -10.54 -27.27
C ALA A 290 -17.28 -9.48 -26.25
N ILE A 291 -16.60 -9.45 -25.11
CA ILE A 291 -16.65 -8.35 -24.15
C ILE A 291 -15.44 -7.47 -24.42
N VAL A 292 -15.64 -6.21 -24.77
CA VAL A 292 -14.54 -5.29 -25.10
C VAL A 292 -14.42 -4.19 -24.05
N VAL A 293 -13.19 -3.92 -23.62
CA VAL A 293 -12.85 -2.76 -22.80
C VAL A 293 -11.83 -1.92 -23.55
N LEU A 294 -12.23 -0.70 -23.90
CA LEU A 294 -11.39 0.25 -24.62
C LEU A 294 -10.66 1.18 -23.64
N HIS A 295 -9.33 1.07 -23.61
CA HIS A 295 -8.42 1.93 -22.85
C HIS A 295 -7.83 2.98 -23.78
N LYS A 296 -8.30 4.23 -23.70
CA LYS A 296 -7.74 5.37 -24.45
C LYS A 296 -6.62 6.02 -23.65
N ILE A 297 -5.43 6.11 -24.24
CA ILE A 297 -4.23 6.66 -23.62
C ILE A 297 -3.81 7.93 -24.35
N LYS A 298 -3.54 8.99 -23.59
CA LYS A 298 -3.06 10.24 -24.15
C LYS A 298 -1.66 10.03 -24.73
N PHE A 299 -1.49 10.35 -26.01
CA PHE A 299 -0.25 10.10 -26.74
C PHE A 299 0.04 11.24 -27.71
N SER A 300 0.93 12.14 -27.29
CA SER A 300 1.36 13.27 -28.10
C SER A 300 2.87 13.19 -28.37
N LEU A 301 3.31 12.09 -28.99
CA LEU A 301 4.73 11.90 -29.26
C LEU A 301 5.16 12.59 -30.56
N LYS A 302 6.08 13.55 -30.45
CA LYS A 302 6.93 13.95 -31.57
C LYS A 302 8.11 12.97 -31.68
N PRO A 303 8.58 12.59 -32.88
CA PRO A 303 9.67 11.62 -33.06
C PRO A 303 10.95 11.93 -32.28
N ASP A 304 11.21 13.20 -31.95
CA ASP A 304 12.41 13.64 -31.25
C ASP A 304 12.34 13.46 -29.71
N ASP A 305 11.15 13.22 -29.15
CA ASP A 305 10.90 13.21 -27.69
C ASP A 305 10.73 11.79 -27.08
N ILE A 306 10.99 10.75 -27.87
CA ILE A 306 10.66 9.34 -27.53
C ILE A 306 11.23 8.93 -26.17
N ASN A 307 12.43 9.35 -25.79
CA ASN A 307 13.12 8.87 -24.59
C ASN A 307 12.62 9.48 -23.26
N ASN A 308 11.94 10.64 -23.29
CA ASN A 308 11.58 11.43 -22.10
C ASN A 308 10.10 11.84 -22.06
N SER A 309 9.23 11.10 -22.73
CA SER A 309 7.80 11.44 -22.81
C SER A 309 7.03 10.89 -21.61
N ILE A 310 6.32 11.78 -20.92
CA ILE A 310 5.43 11.43 -19.81
C ILE A 310 4.30 10.52 -20.32
N GLU A 311 3.88 10.74 -21.56
CA GLU A 311 2.85 9.99 -22.27
C GLU A 311 3.19 8.50 -22.46
N MET A 312 4.48 8.16 -22.65
CA MET A 312 4.92 6.76 -22.67
C MET A 312 4.81 6.11 -21.30
N SER A 313 4.98 6.87 -20.22
CA SER A 313 4.79 6.39 -18.85
C SER A 313 3.34 5.94 -18.63
N ASP A 314 2.36 6.67 -19.19
CA ASP A 314 0.94 6.33 -19.11
C ASP A 314 0.63 5.02 -19.85
N LEU A 315 1.19 4.83 -21.06
CA LEU A 315 1.08 3.56 -21.80
C LEU A 315 1.68 2.40 -21.01
N ILE A 316 2.89 2.55 -20.50
CA ILE A 316 3.59 1.54 -19.71
C ILE A 316 2.80 1.21 -18.44
N SER A 317 2.30 2.22 -17.74
CA SER A 317 1.49 2.06 -16.53
C SER A 317 0.21 1.28 -16.81
N CYS A 318 -0.50 1.63 -17.89
CA CYS A 318 -1.73 0.96 -18.30
C CYS A 318 -1.46 -0.52 -18.64
N LEU A 319 -0.49 -0.80 -19.52
CA LEU A 319 -0.12 -2.16 -19.91
C LEU A 319 0.36 -2.99 -18.72
N SER A 320 1.26 -2.43 -17.90
CA SER A 320 1.78 -3.09 -16.70
C SER A 320 0.66 -3.47 -15.74
N ARG A 321 -0.32 -2.58 -15.54
CA ARG A 321 -1.49 -2.83 -14.71
C ARG A 321 -2.40 -3.92 -15.32
N LEU A 322 -2.67 -3.86 -16.63
CA LEU A 322 -3.49 -4.86 -17.31
C LEU A 322 -2.84 -6.25 -17.28
N MET A 323 -1.53 -6.31 -17.49
CA MET A 323 -0.74 -7.55 -17.44
C MET A 323 -0.69 -8.13 -16.03
N TYR A 324 -0.40 -7.32 -15.01
CA TYR A 324 -0.41 -7.78 -13.62
C TYR A 324 -1.78 -8.29 -13.16
N ARG A 325 -2.85 -7.58 -13.54
CA ARG A 325 -4.23 -7.98 -13.20
C ARG A 325 -4.65 -9.26 -13.90
N ASN A 326 -4.20 -9.42 -15.14
CA ASN A 326 -4.51 -10.57 -15.96
C ASN A 326 -3.23 -11.39 -16.17
N ASN A 327 -2.65 -11.94 -15.10
CA ASN A 327 -1.38 -12.71 -15.15
C ASN A 327 -1.38 -13.90 -16.14
N ASN A 328 -2.54 -14.27 -16.70
CA ASN A 328 -2.69 -15.31 -17.74
C ASN A 328 -3.32 -14.79 -19.05
N ALA A 329 -3.53 -13.48 -19.21
CA ALA A 329 -4.01 -12.93 -20.48
C ALA A 329 -2.96 -13.13 -21.58
N SER A 330 -3.43 -13.25 -22.82
CA SER A 330 -2.58 -13.27 -24.00
C SER A 330 -2.44 -11.88 -24.61
N MET A 331 -1.21 -11.48 -24.92
CA MET A 331 -0.94 -10.22 -25.59
C MET A 331 -1.03 -10.42 -27.11
N ILE A 332 -1.74 -9.56 -27.83
CA ILE A 332 -1.81 -9.58 -29.29
C ILE A 332 -1.12 -8.33 -29.84
N PHE A 333 -0.10 -8.55 -30.67
CA PHE A 333 0.60 -7.53 -31.42
C PHE A 333 0.37 -7.71 -32.91
N SER A 334 -0.03 -6.62 -33.55
CA SER A 334 -0.55 -6.74 -34.90
C SER A 334 -0.63 -5.39 -35.60
N GLY A 335 0.24 -4.45 -35.26
CA GLY A 335 0.21 -3.08 -35.75
C GLY A 335 0.56 -2.10 -34.63
N GLY A 336 1.09 -0.92 -34.98
CA GLY A 336 1.49 0.11 -34.02
C GLY A 336 2.90 0.64 -34.23
N PHE A 337 3.29 1.65 -33.46
CA PHE A 337 4.63 2.22 -33.52
C PHE A 337 5.63 1.18 -32.98
N LYS A 338 6.72 0.90 -33.71
CA LYS A 338 7.68 -0.19 -33.37
C LYS A 338 8.19 -0.13 -31.93
N PHE A 339 8.25 1.07 -31.36
CA PHE A 339 8.66 1.29 -29.97
C PHE A 339 7.62 0.76 -28.96
N GLU A 340 6.32 0.96 -29.21
CA GLU A 340 5.23 0.46 -28.35
C GLU A 340 5.24 -1.06 -28.30
N VAL A 341 5.45 -1.70 -29.45
CA VAL A 341 5.57 -3.16 -29.56
C VAL A 341 6.76 -3.66 -28.73
N ALA A 342 7.91 -3.00 -28.82
CA ALA A 342 9.10 -3.38 -28.05
C ALA A 342 8.88 -3.27 -26.53
N ILE A 343 8.28 -2.17 -26.06
CA ILE A 343 7.97 -1.95 -24.65
C ILE A 343 6.95 -2.97 -24.14
N SER A 344 5.90 -3.21 -24.91
CA SER A 344 4.84 -4.15 -24.55
C SER A 344 5.38 -5.59 -24.51
N TYR A 345 6.26 -5.96 -25.44
CA TYR A 345 6.93 -7.25 -25.43
C TYR A 345 7.84 -7.41 -24.19
N LEU A 346 8.60 -6.37 -23.81
CA LEU A 346 9.41 -6.41 -22.59
C LEU A 346 8.55 -6.58 -21.33
N LEU A 347 7.45 -5.84 -21.21
CA LEU A 347 6.49 -6.01 -20.11
C LEU A 347 5.89 -7.42 -20.09
N SER A 348 5.53 -7.97 -21.25
CA SER A 348 4.98 -9.33 -21.36
C SER A 348 5.98 -10.36 -20.81
N ASN A 349 7.27 -10.22 -21.15
CA ASN A 349 8.33 -11.08 -20.60
C ASN A 349 8.48 -10.92 -19.07
N LEU A 350 8.37 -9.70 -18.54
CA LEU A 350 8.44 -9.43 -17.10
C LEU A 350 7.29 -10.05 -16.29
N TYR A 351 6.12 -10.17 -16.90
CA TYR A 351 4.92 -10.77 -16.32
C TYR A 351 4.71 -12.23 -16.73
N HIS A 352 5.58 -12.80 -17.58
CA HIS A 352 5.44 -14.15 -18.12
C HIS A 352 4.14 -14.39 -18.91
N ILE A 353 3.75 -13.39 -19.70
CA ILE A 353 2.58 -13.41 -20.56
C ILE A 353 2.97 -13.83 -21.99
N ASP A 354 2.17 -14.72 -22.58
CA ASP A 354 2.32 -15.13 -23.97
C ASP A 354 1.97 -14.00 -24.93
N VAL A 355 2.75 -13.93 -26.01
CA VAL A 355 2.66 -12.87 -27.00
C VAL A 355 2.38 -13.46 -28.37
N TYR A 356 1.30 -13.01 -28.99
CA TYR A 356 0.93 -13.38 -30.34
C TYR A 356 1.28 -12.28 -31.34
N TYR A 357 1.95 -12.63 -32.43
CA TYR A 357 2.29 -11.74 -33.53
C TYR A 357 2.19 -12.45 -34.87
N LYS A 358 1.53 -11.82 -35.84
CA LYS A 358 1.45 -12.31 -37.22
C LYS A 358 2.09 -11.30 -38.18
N HIS A 359 3.04 -11.76 -38.99
CA HIS A 359 3.71 -10.93 -39.99
C HIS A 359 2.93 -10.95 -41.31
N GLU A 360 2.53 -9.79 -41.83
CA GLU A 360 1.66 -9.63 -43.02
C GLU A 360 2.25 -10.18 -44.33
N GLY A 361 3.57 -10.38 -44.40
CA GLY A 361 4.28 -10.88 -45.59
C GLY A 361 4.64 -12.38 -45.56
N MET A 362 4.16 -13.15 -44.59
CA MET A 362 4.47 -14.58 -44.47
C MET A 362 3.19 -15.43 -44.44
N ASP A 363 2.90 -16.12 -45.55
CA ASP A 363 1.95 -17.24 -45.61
C ASP A 363 2.59 -18.48 -44.99
N ILE A 364 2.79 -18.46 -43.67
CA ILE A 364 3.25 -19.65 -42.95
C ILE A 364 2.02 -20.28 -42.33
N SER A 365 1.52 -21.33 -43.00
CA SER A 365 0.37 -22.14 -42.60
C SER A 365 0.59 -22.94 -41.31
N ASP A 366 1.77 -22.89 -40.70
CA ASP A 366 2.07 -23.57 -39.43
C ASP A 366 3.31 -22.94 -38.77
N SER A 367 3.18 -22.51 -37.50
CA SER A 367 4.25 -22.40 -36.49
C SER A 367 4.98 -21.08 -36.17
N SER A 368 4.42 -19.87 -36.39
CA SER A 368 5.03 -18.66 -35.80
C SER A 368 4.05 -17.56 -35.37
N LEU A 369 2.91 -17.94 -34.77
CA LEU A 369 1.98 -16.97 -34.16
C LEU A 369 2.44 -16.51 -32.77
N ILE A 370 3.28 -17.28 -32.06
CA ILE A 370 3.72 -16.95 -30.69
C ILE A 370 5.18 -16.46 -30.71
N LEU A 371 5.42 -15.24 -30.25
CA LEU A 371 6.77 -14.77 -29.94
C LEU A 371 7.24 -15.48 -28.67
N LYS A 372 8.25 -16.34 -28.81
CA LYS A 372 8.83 -17.07 -27.67
C LYS A 372 9.37 -16.10 -26.63
N SER A 373 9.01 -16.31 -25.36
CA SER A 373 9.57 -15.57 -24.24
C SER A 373 11.10 -15.59 -24.27
N ILE A 374 11.72 -14.43 -24.12
CA ILE A 374 13.16 -14.37 -23.84
C ILE A 374 13.32 -14.80 -22.37
N PRO A 375 14.27 -15.70 -22.04
CA PRO A 375 14.53 -16.12 -20.66
C PRO A 375 15.21 -15.01 -19.84
N ILE A 376 14.61 -13.81 -19.78
CA ILE A 376 15.05 -12.70 -18.95
C ILE A 376 14.38 -12.86 -17.59
N LYS A 377 15.18 -13.21 -16.58
CA LYS A 377 14.73 -13.17 -15.19
C LYS A 377 15.03 -11.78 -14.62
N PHE A 378 13.98 -11.00 -14.36
CA PHE A 378 14.13 -9.73 -13.63
C PHE A 378 14.18 -10.00 -12.13
N ASP A 379 15.18 -9.42 -11.46
CA ASP A 379 15.45 -9.62 -10.03
C ASP A 379 14.57 -8.66 -9.21
N TYR A 380 13.26 -8.92 -9.16
CA TYR A 380 12.30 -8.07 -8.46
C TYR A 380 12.69 -7.81 -7.01
N GLU A 381 13.26 -8.82 -6.34
CA GLU A 381 13.71 -8.73 -4.95
C GLU A 381 14.81 -7.68 -4.78
N LYS A 382 15.86 -7.74 -5.59
CA LYS A 382 16.96 -6.76 -5.54
C LYS A 382 16.48 -5.33 -5.78
N TYR A 383 15.55 -5.13 -6.72
CA TYR A 383 15.11 -3.79 -7.10
C TYR A 383 14.02 -3.23 -6.17
N ALA A 384 13.18 -4.08 -5.56
CA ALA A 384 12.15 -3.66 -4.61
C ALA A 384 12.72 -3.00 -3.35
N LEU A 385 13.99 -3.29 -3.01
CA LEU A 385 14.76 -2.57 -1.97
C LEU A 385 14.82 -1.06 -2.18
N TYR A 386 14.76 -0.61 -3.44
CA TYR A 386 14.86 0.80 -3.79
C TYR A 386 13.51 1.42 -4.11
N LEU A 387 12.40 0.67 -4.01
CA LEU A 387 11.08 1.16 -4.39
C LEU A 387 10.69 2.38 -3.55
N SER A 388 10.90 2.35 -2.24
CA SER A 388 10.60 3.51 -1.37
C SER A 388 11.47 4.73 -1.66
N ALA A 389 12.75 4.53 -1.99
CA ALA A 389 13.63 5.62 -2.40
C ALA A 389 13.19 6.21 -3.76
N ILE A 390 12.81 5.36 -4.72
CA ILE A 390 12.24 5.78 -6.01
C ILE A 390 10.94 6.58 -5.79
N GLU A 391 10.03 6.11 -4.93
CA GLU A 391 8.78 6.80 -4.58
C GLU A 391 9.06 8.16 -3.92
N ALA A 392 10.03 8.22 -3.00
CA ALA A 392 10.45 9.45 -2.35
C ALA A 392 11.06 10.47 -3.33
N ILE A 393 11.80 10.02 -4.35
CA ILE A 393 12.34 10.89 -5.41
C ILE A 393 11.22 11.49 -6.25
N LEU A 394 10.18 10.71 -6.55
CA LEU A 394 9.08 11.12 -7.42
C LEU A 394 8.05 12.01 -6.71
N MET A 395 7.82 11.79 -5.42
CA MET A 395 6.76 12.46 -4.64
C MET A 395 7.29 13.45 -3.60
N GLY A 396 8.59 13.45 -3.33
CA GLY A 396 9.21 14.27 -2.30
C GLY A 396 9.43 15.73 -2.69
N GLU A 397 9.63 16.56 -1.68
CA GLU A 397 10.09 17.94 -1.84
C GLU A 397 11.50 17.97 -2.48
N PRO A 398 11.88 19.02 -3.23
CA PRO A 398 13.11 19.07 -4.03
C PRO A 398 14.39 18.65 -3.29
N GLU A 399 14.55 19.07 -2.03
CA GLU A 399 15.72 18.70 -1.21
C GLU A 399 15.74 17.21 -0.84
N THR A 400 14.58 16.64 -0.54
CA THR A 400 14.41 15.21 -0.22
C THR A 400 14.70 14.38 -1.46
N SER A 401 14.08 14.74 -2.60
CA SER A 401 14.27 14.04 -3.86
C SER A 401 15.72 14.06 -4.33
N LYS A 402 16.41 15.19 -4.18
CA LYS A 402 17.84 15.30 -4.49
C LYS A 402 18.69 14.39 -3.61
N ARG A 403 18.44 14.37 -2.30
CA ARG A 403 19.18 13.51 -1.36
C ARG A 403 19.01 12.03 -1.70
N GLU A 404 17.78 11.57 -1.84
CA GLU A 404 17.47 10.18 -2.18
C GLU A 404 18.07 9.79 -3.54
N PHE A 405 17.98 10.67 -4.55
CA PHE A 405 18.59 10.44 -5.86
C PHE A 405 20.12 10.35 -5.81
N GLU A 406 20.78 11.16 -4.98
CA GLU A 406 22.24 11.10 -4.79
C GLU A 406 22.70 9.78 -4.16
N GLU A 407 21.87 9.17 -3.31
CA GLU A 407 22.14 7.91 -2.63
C GLU A 407 21.82 6.66 -3.47
N LEU A 408 21.04 6.80 -4.55
CA LEU A 408 20.76 5.68 -5.46
C LEU A 408 22.03 5.10 -6.11
N PRO A 409 22.08 3.78 -6.37
CA PRO A 409 23.12 3.15 -7.18
C PRO A 409 23.18 3.75 -8.59
N PHE A 410 24.37 3.81 -9.20
CA PHE A 410 24.55 4.38 -10.55
C PHE A 410 23.60 3.77 -11.59
N SER A 411 23.41 2.45 -11.57
CA SER A 411 22.49 1.74 -12.48
C SER A 411 21.01 2.10 -12.29
N LEU A 412 20.62 2.65 -11.13
CA LEU A 412 19.26 3.11 -10.87
C LEU A 412 19.08 4.59 -11.18
N LYS A 413 20.15 5.39 -11.08
CA LYS A 413 20.11 6.80 -11.49
C LYS A 413 19.77 6.96 -12.97
N SER A 414 20.22 6.03 -13.82
CA SER A 414 19.90 6.01 -15.25
C SER A 414 18.43 5.73 -15.57
N LEU A 415 17.60 5.41 -14.58
CA LEU A 415 16.14 5.28 -14.74
C LEU A 415 15.44 6.64 -14.73
N PHE A 416 16.14 7.70 -14.34
CA PHE A 416 15.58 9.03 -14.22
C PHE A 416 16.22 9.99 -15.22
N TYR A 417 15.47 11.04 -15.55
CA TYR A 417 15.99 12.28 -16.09
C TYR A 417 15.59 13.43 -15.17
N LYS A 418 16.36 14.50 -15.20
CA LYS A 418 16.11 15.71 -14.40
C LYS A 418 15.54 16.79 -15.29
N ASN A 419 14.44 17.41 -14.86
CA ASN A 419 13.88 18.59 -15.49
C ASN A 419 13.61 19.64 -14.41
N ASN A 420 14.30 20.79 -14.49
CA ASN A 420 14.37 21.78 -13.42
C ASN A 420 14.77 21.14 -12.08
N ASP A 421 14.01 21.36 -11.01
CA ASP A 421 14.27 20.80 -9.67
C ASP A 421 13.54 19.48 -9.40
N SER A 422 12.96 18.87 -10.43
CA SER A 422 12.19 17.63 -10.32
C SER A 422 12.85 16.48 -11.09
N TYR A 423 12.69 15.28 -10.56
CA TYR A 423 13.16 14.03 -11.15
C TYR A 423 11.97 13.28 -11.75
N PHE A 424 12.14 12.78 -12.96
CA PHE A 424 11.13 12.03 -13.69
C PHE A 424 11.70 10.70 -14.14
N LEU A 425 10.87 9.66 -14.24
CA LEU A 425 11.28 8.39 -14.82
C LEU A 425 11.35 8.50 -16.33
N ASN A 426 12.44 8.02 -16.94
CA ASN A 426 12.43 7.73 -18.38
C ASN A 426 11.60 6.46 -18.66
N ASN A 427 11.50 6.04 -19.92
CA ASN A 427 10.68 4.89 -20.29
C ASN A 427 11.12 3.59 -19.60
N MET A 428 12.42 3.35 -19.49
CA MET A 428 12.95 2.18 -18.78
C MET A 428 12.65 2.25 -17.28
N GLY A 429 12.79 3.44 -16.70
CA GLY A 429 12.42 3.69 -15.30
C GLY A 429 10.96 3.44 -15.02
N SER A 430 10.08 3.89 -15.91
CA SER A 430 8.63 3.66 -15.82
C SER A 430 8.31 2.17 -15.87
N LEU A 431 8.92 1.45 -16.82
CA LEU A 431 8.72 0.00 -16.99
C LEU A 431 9.12 -0.77 -15.72
N ILE A 432 10.28 -0.46 -15.15
CA ILE A 432 10.77 -1.09 -13.93
C ILE A 432 9.90 -0.70 -12.73
N TYR A 433 9.62 0.59 -12.55
CA TYR A 433 8.87 1.11 -11.41
C TYR A 433 7.45 0.53 -11.35
N PHE A 434 6.68 0.59 -12.45
CA PHE A 434 5.32 0.07 -12.45
C PHE A 434 5.29 -1.45 -12.33
N SER A 435 6.27 -2.16 -12.91
CA SER A 435 6.37 -3.61 -12.73
C SER A 435 6.64 -4.01 -11.28
N LEU A 436 7.58 -3.33 -10.62
CA LEU A 436 7.88 -3.52 -9.19
C LEU A 436 6.70 -3.16 -8.28
N LYS A 437 6.08 -2.01 -8.54
CA LYS A 437 4.95 -1.52 -7.76
C LYS A 437 3.79 -2.50 -7.76
N ASN A 438 3.50 -3.09 -8.91
CA ASN A 438 2.45 -4.08 -9.06
C ASN A 438 2.82 -5.39 -8.34
N LYS A 439 4.05 -5.91 -8.52
CA LYS A 439 4.50 -7.13 -7.83
C LYS A 439 4.78 -6.98 -6.34
N ARG A 440 4.77 -5.76 -5.79
CA ARG A 440 5.12 -5.45 -4.39
C ARG A 440 4.42 -6.37 -3.38
N ASN A 441 3.14 -6.68 -3.61
CA ASN A 441 2.34 -7.48 -2.68
C ASN A 441 2.69 -8.98 -2.69
N GLU A 442 3.33 -9.47 -3.75
CA GLU A 442 3.76 -10.87 -3.90
C GLU A 442 5.20 -11.10 -3.42
N LEU A 443 5.97 -10.03 -3.23
CA LEU A 443 7.37 -10.13 -2.80
C LEU A 443 7.44 -10.41 -1.29
N ASP A 444 8.11 -11.50 -0.94
CA ASP A 444 8.42 -11.82 0.45
C ASP A 444 9.54 -10.88 0.95
N PHE A 445 9.13 -9.75 1.53
CA PHE A 445 10.04 -8.77 2.12
C PHE A 445 10.90 -9.34 3.27
N SER A 446 10.58 -10.53 3.79
CA SER A 446 11.42 -11.20 4.77
C SER A 446 12.72 -11.76 4.17
N GLU A 447 12.70 -12.15 2.89
CA GLU A 447 13.84 -12.70 2.13
C GLU A 447 14.73 -11.60 1.52
N LEU A 448 14.16 -10.43 1.13
CA LEU A 448 14.93 -9.24 0.72
C LEU A 448 15.90 -8.75 1.81
N GLY A 449 15.50 -8.86 3.08
CA GLY A 449 16.37 -8.58 4.23
C GLY A 449 17.64 -9.45 4.24
N TYR A 450 17.63 -10.61 3.58
CA TYR A 450 18.77 -11.53 3.47
C TYR A 450 19.74 -11.07 2.37
N MET A 451 19.23 -10.61 1.22
CA MET A 451 20.07 -10.13 0.11
C MET A 451 20.81 -8.83 0.46
N LEU A 452 20.17 -7.95 1.24
CA LEU A 452 20.79 -6.74 1.82
C LEU A 452 22.01 -7.05 2.69
N ALA A 453 22.04 -8.22 3.33
CA ALA A 453 23.14 -8.65 4.17
C ALA A 453 24.35 -9.15 3.37
N ASP A 454 24.15 -9.74 2.19
CA ASP A 454 25.16 -10.58 1.52
C ASP A 454 25.91 -9.89 0.35
N LYS A 455 25.48 -8.71 -0.12
CA LYS A 455 26.15 -8.00 -1.24
C LYS A 455 26.44 -6.54 -0.91
N ASN A 456 27.67 -6.25 -0.46
CA ASN A 456 28.41 -4.99 -0.60
C ASN A 456 27.72 -3.62 -0.33
N TYR A 457 26.57 -3.56 0.33
CA TYR A 457 25.93 -2.30 0.75
C TYR A 457 26.22 -1.90 2.21
N LEU A 458 26.97 -2.72 2.96
CA LEU A 458 27.38 -2.40 4.32
C LEU A 458 28.58 -1.44 4.33
N LYS A 459 28.33 -0.17 4.00
CA LYS A 459 29.34 0.89 4.03
C LYS A 459 29.33 1.74 5.30
N LYS A 460 28.75 1.32 6.43
CA LYS A 460 28.95 2.03 7.71
C LYS A 460 28.87 1.12 8.94
N ILE A 461 30.04 0.73 9.41
CA ILE A 461 30.28 0.23 10.76
C ILE A 461 31.39 1.10 11.36
N GLU A 462 31.14 1.74 12.50
CA GLU A 462 32.14 2.52 13.23
C GLU A 462 32.78 1.62 14.30
N ILE A 463 34.04 1.20 14.10
CA ILE A 463 34.79 0.38 15.07
C ILE A 463 35.69 1.30 15.90
N ASN A 464 35.38 1.46 17.19
CA ASN A 464 36.22 2.21 18.10
C ASN A 464 37.37 1.30 18.61
N ARG A 465 38.56 1.45 18.02
CA ARG A 465 39.75 0.60 18.29
C ARG A 465 40.29 0.68 19.73
N SER A 466 40.02 1.75 20.47
CA SER A 466 40.49 1.88 21.87
C SER A 466 39.55 1.25 22.89
N SER A 467 38.28 1.03 22.53
CA SER A 467 37.26 0.41 23.41
C SER A 467 36.73 -0.94 22.92
N GLY A 468 37.06 -1.36 21.68
CA GLY A 468 36.52 -2.58 21.07
C GLY A 468 35.02 -2.53 20.79
N CYS A 469 34.43 -1.34 20.81
CA CYS A 469 33.00 -1.11 20.67
C CYS A 469 32.64 -0.89 19.18
N ILE A 470 31.64 -1.62 18.67
CA ILE A 470 31.16 -1.54 17.29
C ILE A 470 29.87 -0.73 17.30
N ILE A 471 29.72 0.32 16.49
CA ILE A 471 28.50 1.14 16.45
C ILE A 471 27.92 1.14 15.02
N LEU A 472 26.69 0.65 14.89
CA LEU A 472 25.83 0.77 13.71
C LEU A 472 24.98 2.03 13.87
N LYS A 473 25.01 2.97 12.92
CA LYS A 473 24.21 4.22 12.94
C LYS A 473 23.45 4.41 11.62
N ASP A 474 22.34 5.10 11.71
CA ASP A 474 21.53 5.58 10.59
C ASP A 474 22.31 6.60 9.70
N ASN A 475 22.02 6.59 8.39
CA ASN A 475 22.81 7.10 7.24
C ASN A 475 24.12 6.34 7.01
N PHE A 476 24.36 5.77 5.81
CA PHE A 476 25.50 4.93 5.32
C PHE A 476 26.53 5.73 4.45
N ARG A 477 27.85 5.51 4.59
CA ARG A 477 29.01 6.15 3.89
C ARG A 477 30.35 5.81 4.58
N ASN A 478 31.11 4.97 3.89
CA ASN A 478 32.50 4.56 4.06
C ASN A 478 32.86 3.68 5.27
N TYR A 479 33.04 2.37 5.03
CA TYR A 479 34.31 1.63 5.20
C TYR A 479 34.20 0.25 4.50
N LYS A 480 35.37 -0.35 4.21
CA LYS A 480 35.58 -1.63 3.51
C LYS A 480 36.17 -2.66 4.49
N ASP A 481 35.70 -3.90 4.33
CA ASP A 481 36.28 -5.19 4.75
C ASP A 481 36.17 -5.62 6.24
N ASN A 482 35.73 -6.88 6.42
CA ASN A 482 35.68 -7.74 7.64
C ASN A 482 34.58 -7.57 8.71
N ILE A 483 33.30 -7.54 8.31
CA ILE A 483 32.16 -7.61 9.26
C ILE A 483 31.74 -9.06 9.54
N PHE A 484 31.85 -9.96 8.56
CA PHE A 484 31.42 -11.36 8.71
C PHE A 484 32.29 -12.19 9.65
N GLU A 485 33.55 -11.80 9.88
CA GLU A 485 34.41 -12.41 10.91
C GLU A 485 34.00 -12.01 12.34
N MET A 486 33.09 -11.04 12.50
CA MET A 486 32.69 -10.49 13.81
C MET A 486 31.41 -11.10 14.38
N PHE A 487 30.67 -11.90 13.59
CA PHE A 487 29.41 -12.52 14.01
C PHE A 487 29.54 -14.04 14.05
N VAL A 488 29.07 -14.65 15.14
CA VAL A 488 29.21 -16.09 15.46
C VAL A 488 28.46 -17.00 14.48
N SER A 489 27.43 -16.47 13.82
CA SER A 489 26.63 -17.19 12.83
C SER A 489 26.08 -16.24 11.78
N LYS A 490 26.03 -16.69 10.52
CA LYS A 490 25.38 -15.98 9.40
C LYS A 490 23.90 -15.69 9.70
N ARG A 491 23.19 -16.56 10.43
CA ARG A 491 21.78 -16.36 10.81
C ARG A 491 21.62 -15.34 11.93
N PHE A 492 22.54 -15.33 12.90
CA PHE A 492 22.54 -14.29 13.92
C PHE A 492 22.88 -12.91 13.34
N ALA A 493 23.86 -12.84 12.43
CA ALA A 493 24.15 -11.65 11.65
C ALA A 493 22.91 -11.13 10.90
N LYS A 494 22.14 -12.03 10.27
CA LYS A 494 20.87 -11.71 9.61
C LYS A 494 19.83 -11.14 10.57
N LEU A 495 19.64 -11.73 11.76
CA LEU A 495 18.66 -11.24 12.74
C LEU A 495 18.99 -9.79 13.14
N ILE A 496 20.26 -9.52 13.45
CA ILE A 496 20.76 -8.18 13.76
C ILE A 496 20.58 -7.21 12.58
N LEU A 497 20.87 -7.64 11.36
CA LEU A 497 20.73 -6.80 10.16
C LEU A 497 19.25 -6.50 9.84
N ASN A 498 18.36 -7.47 10.03
CA ASN A 498 16.91 -7.26 9.90
C ASN A 498 16.44 -6.20 10.91
N ILE A 499 16.86 -6.30 12.17
CA ILE A 499 16.56 -5.29 13.19
C ILE A 499 17.14 -3.94 12.78
N ALA A 500 18.40 -3.88 12.34
CA ALA A 500 19.06 -2.66 11.92
C ALA A 500 18.40 -1.99 10.70
N SER A 501 17.75 -2.76 9.82
CA SER A 501 17.06 -2.25 8.63
C SER A 501 15.72 -1.57 8.92
N ARG A 502 15.22 -1.67 10.15
CA ARG A 502 13.95 -1.05 10.54
C ARG A 502 14.12 0.45 10.69
N SER A 503 13.24 1.22 10.05
CA SER A 503 13.22 2.70 10.08
C SER A 503 13.15 3.31 11.48
N TYR A 504 12.76 2.50 12.48
CA TYR A 504 12.65 2.90 13.86
C TYR A 504 13.87 2.54 14.74
N VAL A 505 14.92 1.93 14.19
CA VAL A 505 16.18 1.64 14.91
C VAL A 505 17.19 2.73 14.61
N ARG A 506 17.63 3.45 15.65
CA ARG A 506 18.57 4.58 15.53
C ARG A 506 20.02 4.13 15.45
N THR A 507 20.42 3.25 16.37
CA THR A 507 21.79 2.72 16.40
C THR A 507 21.82 1.35 17.08
N ILE A 508 22.80 0.50 16.75
CA ILE A 508 23.10 -0.73 17.49
C ILE A 508 24.58 -0.71 17.88
N ARG A 509 24.92 -0.87 19.17
CA ARG A 509 26.30 -0.90 19.64
C ARG A 509 26.66 -2.26 20.22
N PHE A 510 27.74 -2.85 19.76
CA PHE A 510 28.32 -4.05 20.37
C PHE A 510 29.48 -3.63 21.27
N GLY A 511 29.51 -4.15 22.48
CA GLY A 511 30.65 -4.08 23.38
C GLY A 511 31.77 -5.01 22.93
N ARG A 512 32.93 -4.85 23.58
CA ARG A 512 34.11 -5.68 23.37
C ARG A 512 33.80 -7.13 23.73
N VAL A 513 34.20 -8.05 22.86
CA VAL A 513 34.18 -9.50 23.14
C VAL A 513 35.39 -9.82 23.99
N GLU A 514 35.24 -10.69 24.98
CA GLU A 514 36.32 -11.00 25.92
C GLU A 514 37.53 -11.72 25.31
N GLU A 515 37.55 -12.19 24.04
CA GLU A 515 38.78 -12.50 23.27
C GLU A 515 38.53 -12.91 21.79
N ASN A 516 39.59 -12.83 20.97
CA ASN A 516 39.60 -12.69 19.49
C ASN A 516 39.07 -13.85 18.60
N ARG A 517 38.46 -14.93 19.11
CA ARG A 517 37.89 -15.97 18.23
C ARG A 517 36.61 -16.61 18.78
N PHE A 518 35.59 -16.66 17.93
CA PHE A 518 34.30 -17.28 18.19
C PHE A 518 34.33 -18.77 17.83
N PRO A 519 33.83 -19.68 18.68
CA PRO A 519 33.55 -21.06 18.27
C PRO A 519 32.32 -21.06 17.34
N LEU A 520 32.46 -21.68 16.17
CA LEU A 520 31.53 -21.59 15.04
C LEU A 520 30.20 -22.36 15.21
N ASN A 521 30.01 -23.10 16.31
CA ASN A 521 28.97 -24.15 16.38
C ASN A 521 28.10 -24.15 17.66
N ASP A 522 28.07 -23.09 18.47
CA ASP A 522 27.38 -23.16 19.77
C ASP A 522 26.06 -22.36 19.86
N LEU A 523 25.16 -22.90 20.68
CA LEU A 523 23.92 -22.30 21.17
C LEU A 523 24.17 -20.86 21.61
N ILE A 524 23.45 -19.89 21.03
CA ILE A 524 23.55 -18.48 21.41
C ILE A 524 22.47 -18.21 22.42
N SER A 525 22.81 -17.66 23.60
CA SER A 525 21.79 -17.23 24.56
C SER A 525 21.77 -15.72 24.62
N LEU A 526 20.59 -15.11 24.59
CA LEU A 526 20.44 -13.66 24.77
C LEU A 526 19.73 -13.40 26.09
N GLU A 527 20.27 -12.45 26.84
CA GLU A 527 19.65 -11.90 28.03
C GLU A 527 19.34 -10.43 27.77
N LEU A 528 18.12 -9.99 28.02
CA LEU A 528 17.80 -8.58 28.04
C LEU A 528 18.12 -8.00 29.42
N ASN A 529 19.23 -7.27 29.56
CA ASN A 529 19.62 -6.69 30.84
C ASN A 529 18.89 -5.39 31.16
N GLU A 530 18.54 -4.59 30.14
CA GLU A 530 17.89 -3.30 30.35
C GLU A 530 17.02 -2.90 29.15
N ALA A 531 15.81 -2.42 29.38
CA ALA A 531 14.93 -1.88 28.33
C ALA A 531 14.30 -0.55 28.73
N LYS A 532 15.10 0.53 28.77
CA LYS A 532 14.66 1.84 29.27
C LYS A 532 15.09 2.99 28.35
N ASN A 533 14.28 4.05 28.31
CA ASN A 533 14.61 5.32 27.65
C ASN A 533 15.21 5.17 26.24
N GLN A 534 14.48 4.50 25.33
CA GLN A 534 14.89 4.34 23.93
C GLN A 534 16.15 3.46 23.74
N ARG A 535 16.58 2.75 24.78
CA ARG A 535 17.80 1.95 24.81
C ARG A 535 17.52 0.55 25.34
N LEU A 536 17.83 -0.45 24.53
CA LEU A 536 17.74 -1.87 24.85
C LEU A 536 19.14 -2.43 25.00
N ILE A 537 19.45 -3.07 26.11
CA ILE A 537 20.76 -3.62 26.42
C ILE A 537 20.65 -5.12 26.54
N TYR A 538 21.23 -5.85 25.60
CA TYR A 538 21.31 -7.30 25.63
C TYR A 538 22.71 -7.77 26.03
N THR A 539 22.80 -8.93 26.69
CA THR A 539 24.03 -9.70 26.83
C THR A 539 23.86 -10.94 26.00
N ILE A 540 24.77 -11.14 25.06
CA ILE A 540 24.86 -12.38 24.31
C ILE A 540 25.87 -13.28 24.99
N TYR A 541 25.47 -14.53 25.18
CA TYR A 541 26.28 -15.62 25.66
C TYR A 541 26.63 -16.55 24.51
N TYR A 542 27.93 -16.74 24.29
CA TYR A 542 28.50 -17.72 23.36
C TYR A 542 29.19 -18.80 24.19
N GLY A 543 28.39 -19.73 24.74
CA GLY A 543 28.84 -20.60 25.83
C GLY A 543 29.20 -19.79 27.07
N GLU A 544 30.45 -19.88 27.55
CA GLU A 544 30.94 -19.12 28.71
C GLU A 544 31.29 -17.66 28.39
N LYS A 545 31.39 -17.29 27.12
CA LYS A 545 31.81 -15.94 26.69
C LYS A 545 30.63 -14.99 26.61
N LYS A 546 30.84 -13.70 26.92
CA LYS A 546 29.78 -12.68 26.90
C LYS A 546 30.10 -11.50 25.99
N GLN A 547 29.07 -10.94 25.37
CA GLN A 547 29.16 -9.71 24.61
C GLN A 547 27.93 -8.84 24.84
N LYS A 548 28.15 -7.56 25.18
CA LYS A 548 27.05 -6.60 25.37
C LYS A 548 26.57 -6.07 24.02
N ILE A 549 25.26 -5.96 23.81
CA ILE A 549 24.65 -5.21 22.71
C ILE A 549 23.80 -4.10 23.29
N VAL A 550 23.78 -2.94 22.64
CA VAL A 550 22.96 -1.79 22.98
C VAL A 550 22.22 -1.33 21.72
N ILE A 551 20.93 -1.60 21.62
CA ILE A 551 20.07 -1.16 20.52
C ILE A 551 19.35 0.12 20.98
N ASN A 552 19.60 1.24 20.31
CA ASN A 552 18.83 2.47 20.50
C ASN A 552 17.76 2.58 19.41
N VAL A 553 16.53 2.88 19.82
CA VAL A 553 15.32 2.87 19.01
C VAL A 553 14.53 4.15 19.19
N PHE A 554 13.68 4.51 18.23
CA PHE A 554 12.71 5.58 18.46
C PHE A 554 11.73 5.16 19.58
N PRO A 555 11.31 6.09 20.46
CA PRO A 555 10.58 5.77 21.68
C PRO A 555 9.27 5.00 21.45
N ALA A 556 8.60 5.20 20.31
CA ALA A 556 7.37 4.50 19.96
C ALA A 556 7.57 3.01 19.61
N TRP A 557 8.80 2.56 19.34
CA TRP A 557 9.08 1.25 18.71
C TRP A 557 9.93 0.31 19.56
N VAL A 558 10.17 0.66 20.84
CA VAL A 558 10.90 -0.16 21.81
C VAL A 558 10.28 -1.55 21.95
N LYS A 559 8.94 -1.62 21.96
CA LYS A 559 8.20 -2.89 22.06
C LYS A 559 8.34 -3.76 20.82
N GLU A 560 8.41 -3.17 19.64
CA GLU A 560 8.53 -3.93 18.40
C GLU A 560 9.88 -4.63 18.31
N VAL A 561 10.95 -3.97 18.77
CA VAL A 561 12.27 -4.60 18.87
C VAL A 561 12.34 -5.66 19.97
N LEU A 562 11.62 -5.47 21.10
CA LEU A 562 11.52 -6.49 22.15
C LEU A 562 10.77 -7.75 21.66
N ASN A 563 9.71 -7.57 20.85
CA ASN A 563 8.93 -8.66 20.29
C ASN A 563 9.71 -9.48 19.25
N ILE A 564 10.74 -8.92 18.61
CA ILE A 564 11.58 -9.66 17.66
C ILE A 564 12.32 -10.82 18.35
N PHE A 565 12.71 -10.65 19.62
CA PHE A 565 13.42 -11.68 20.37
C PHE A 565 12.53 -12.43 21.36
N GLU A 566 11.33 -11.92 21.66
CA GLU A 566 10.41 -12.46 22.68
C GLU A 566 11.03 -12.61 24.08
N ILE A 567 12.02 -11.79 24.44
CA ILE A 567 12.77 -11.87 25.71
C ILE A 567 12.28 -10.82 26.70
N LYS A 568 11.94 -11.20 27.94
CA LYS A 568 11.67 -10.25 29.04
C LYS A 568 12.95 -9.78 29.71
N GLU A 569 12.90 -8.62 30.36
CA GLU A 569 14.05 -8.07 31.09
C GLU A 569 14.44 -9.03 32.23
N GLY A 570 15.70 -9.47 32.25
CA GLY A 570 16.24 -10.50 33.14
C GLY A 570 15.98 -11.95 32.70
N GLU A 571 15.29 -12.19 31.59
CA GLU A 571 15.09 -13.51 31.01
C GLU A 571 16.25 -13.87 30.08
N ILE A 572 16.78 -15.08 30.22
CA ILE A 572 17.81 -15.63 29.32
C ILE A 572 17.11 -16.60 28.38
N VAL A 573 17.06 -16.26 27.09
CA VAL A 573 16.50 -17.13 26.06
C VAL A 573 17.62 -17.77 25.27
N HIS A 574 17.59 -19.09 25.22
CA HIS A 574 18.54 -19.90 24.48
C HIS A 574 18.05 -20.09 23.04
N PHE A 575 18.74 -19.49 22.09
CA PHE A 575 18.49 -19.65 20.66
C PHE A 575 19.32 -20.81 20.15
N ASN A 576 18.64 -21.86 19.70
CA ASN A 576 19.27 -22.78 18.76
C ASN A 576 19.28 -22.08 17.41
N VAL A 577 20.43 -21.57 16.99
CA VAL A 577 20.56 -20.72 15.80
C VAL A 577 20.14 -21.43 14.50
N ASP A 578 20.00 -22.76 14.53
CA ASP A 578 19.50 -23.57 13.43
C ASP A 578 17.96 -23.70 13.37
N LYS A 579 17.22 -23.35 14.42
CA LYS A 579 15.75 -23.27 14.45
C LYS A 579 15.29 -21.82 14.50
#